data_AF-A0A547EHK6-F1
#
_entry.id   AF-A0A547EHK6-F1
#
_cell.length_a   1.000
_cell.length_b   1.000
_cell.length_c   1.000
_cell.angle_alpha   90.00
_cell.angle_beta   90.00
_cell.angle_gamma   90.00
#
_symmetry.space_group_name_H-M   'P 1'
#
loop_
_entity.id
_entity.type
_entity.pdbx_description
1 polymer ?
#
loop_
_entity_poly.entity_id
_entity_poly.type
_entity_poly.pdbx_seq_one_letter_code
_entity_poly.pdbx_strand_id
1 'polypeptide(L)'
;MFFGHISQVKANRYPPAIQIALNYLKNTDFDAMEAGVYELKGRQIYVQVLDLNTKSKHEFQPEVHRNYLDVQYLHRGKEIMAAAVDTGTNPIAMEYNPERDIQYYQSVANENEFRCVEGNF
;
A
#
# COMPACT_ATOMS: atom_id res chain seq x y z
N MET A 1 7.44 -4.93 6.37
CA MET A 1 7.37 -3.76 5.49
C MET A 1 8.68 -3.60 4.75
N PHE A 2 8.61 -3.25 3.47
CA PHE A 2 9.74 -2.81 2.66
C PHE A 2 9.46 -1.37 2.22
N PHE A 3 10.49 -0.55 2.11
CA PHE A 3 10.39 0.81 1.59
C PHE A 3 11.58 1.05 0.65
N GLY A 4 11.32 1.51 -0.57
CA GLY A 4 12.32 1.63 -1.61
C GLY A 4 11.89 2.58 -2.73
N HIS A 5 12.68 2.60 -3.79
CA HIS A 5 12.40 3.39 -4.99
C HIS A 5 12.43 2.49 -6.22
N ILE A 6 11.45 2.64 -7.11
CA ILE A 6 11.22 1.75 -8.26
C ILE A 6 12.43 1.65 -9.20
N SER A 7 13.21 2.74 -9.32
CA SER A 7 14.45 2.77 -10.10
C SER A 7 15.61 1.95 -9.51
N GLN A 8 15.52 1.54 -8.24
CA GLN A 8 16.57 0.83 -7.51
C GLN A 8 16.23 -0.64 -7.24
N VAL A 9 15.13 -1.15 -7.81
CA VAL A 9 14.66 -2.53 -7.59
C VAL A 9 15.70 -3.54 -8.09
N LYS A 10 16.04 -4.48 -7.20
CA LYS A 10 16.83 -5.67 -7.50
C LYS A 10 15.91 -6.89 -7.37
N ALA A 11 15.51 -7.47 -8.50
CA ALA A 11 14.46 -8.49 -8.57
C ALA A 11 14.66 -9.68 -7.60
N ASN A 12 15.91 -10.14 -7.46
CA ASN A 12 16.26 -11.29 -6.61
C ASN A 12 16.12 -11.04 -5.09
N ARG A 13 15.71 -9.84 -4.65
CA ARG A 13 15.47 -9.53 -3.24
C ARG A 13 14.01 -9.69 -2.80
N TYR A 14 13.09 -9.96 -3.72
CA TYR A 14 11.66 -9.95 -3.45
C TYR A 14 11.00 -11.31 -3.76
N PRO A 15 9.97 -11.71 -3.01
CA PRO A 15 9.12 -12.85 -3.38
C PRO A 15 8.51 -12.72 -4.78
N PRO A 16 8.19 -13.83 -5.47
CA PRO A 16 7.67 -13.79 -6.84
C PRO A 16 6.45 -12.90 -7.05
N ALA A 17 5.50 -12.88 -6.11
CA ALA A 17 4.31 -12.03 -6.20
C ALA A 17 4.65 -10.53 -6.18
N ILE A 18 5.59 -10.12 -5.32
CA ILE A 18 6.06 -8.74 -5.25
C ILE A 18 6.85 -8.38 -6.51
N GLN A 19 7.63 -9.31 -7.07
CA GLN A 19 8.32 -9.08 -8.36
C GLN A 19 7.32 -8.81 -9.51
N ILE A 20 6.16 -9.47 -9.52
CA ILE A 20 5.10 -9.19 -10.49
C ILE A 20 4.58 -7.75 -10.33
N ALA A 21 4.27 -7.35 -9.10
CA ALA A 21 3.81 -5.98 -8.81
C ALA A 21 4.87 -4.95 -9.21
N LEU A 22 6.12 -5.09 -8.77
CA LEU A 22 7.20 -4.16 -9.10
C LEU A 22 7.49 -4.09 -10.61
N ASN A 23 7.40 -5.21 -11.33
CA ASN A 23 7.52 -5.20 -12.78
C ASN A 23 6.36 -4.47 -13.44
N TYR A 24 5.13 -4.63 -12.94
CA TYR A 24 4.00 -3.85 -13.45
C TYR A 24 4.22 -2.35 -13.21
N LEU A 25 4.54 -1.95 -11.98
CA LEU A 25 4.80 -0.54 -11.64
C LEU A 25 5.87 0.10 -12.54
N LYS A 26 6.93 -0.64 -12.86
CA LYS A 26 8.03 -0.14 -13.70
C LYS A 26 7.67 0.04 -15.18
N ASN A 27 6.75 -0.77 -15.71
CA ASN A 27 6.47 -0.84 -17.14
C ASN A 27 5.09 -0.27 -17.52
N THR A 28 4.40 0.34 -16.57
CA THR A 28 3.09 0.95 -16.77
C THR A 28 3.21 2.46 -16.81
N ASP A 29 2.55 3.08 -17.80
CA ASP A 29 2.41 4.52 -17.89
C ASP A 29 1.16 4.95 -17.10
N PHE A 30 1.36 5.34 -15.83
CA PHE A 30 0.27 5.77 -14.96
C PHE A 30 -0.26 7.17 -15.29
N ASP A 31 0.43 7.98 -16.09
CA ASP A 31 -0.11 9.27 -16.55
C ASP A 31 -1.26 9.07 -17.56
N ALA A 32 -1.34 7.88 -18.17
CA ALA A 32 -2.38 7.49 -19.12
C ALA A 32 -3.50 6.65 -18.49
N MET A 33 -3.45 6.37 -17.19
CA MET A 33 -4.43 5.53 -16.49
C MET A 33 -5.50 6.36 -15.79
N GLU A 34 -6.73 5.85 -15.77
CA GLU A 34 -7.82 6.41 -14.99
C GLU A 34 -7.83 5.80 -13.57
N ALA A 35 -8.40 6.50 -12.60
CA ALA A 35 -8.63 5.95 -11.28
C ALA A 35 -9.62 4.76 -11.37
N GLY A 36 -9.27 3.64 -10.77
CA GLY A 36 -10.03 2.41 -10.93
C GLY A 36 -9.28 1.15 -10.52
N VAL A 37 -9.87 -0.01 -10.86
CA VAL A 37 -9.31 -1.32 -10.53
C VAL A 37 -8.92 -2.05 -11.81
N TYR A 38 -7.68 -2.53 -11.85
CA TYR A 38 -7.09 -3.25 -12.97
C TYR A 38 -6.63 -4.63 -12.51
N GLU A 39 -7.25 -5.68 -13.03
CA GLU A 39 -6.90 -7.06 -12.66
C GLU A 39 -5.69 -7.56 -13.48
N LEU A 40 -4.60 -7.95 -12.80
CA LEU A 40 -3.39 -8.47 -13.45
C LEU A 40 -3.42 -9.99 -13.55
N LYS A 41 -3.94 -10.65 -12.51
CA LYS A 41 -4.14 -12.10 -12.43
C LYS A 41 -5.50 -12.40 -11.81
N GLY A 42 -6.56 -11.87 -12.42
CA GLY A 42 -7.88 -11.83 -11.80
C GLY A 42 -7.83 -11.11 -10.45
N ARG A 43 -8.58 -11.61 -9.47
CA ARG A 43 -8.55 -11.10 -8.10
C ARG A 43 -7.36 -11.57 -7.26
N GLN A 44 -6.50 -12.46 -7.77
CA GLN A 44 -5.31 -12.87 -7.02
C GLN A 44 -4.25 -11.76 -6.94
N ILE A 45 -4.13 -10.97 -8.01
CA ILE A 45 -3.26 -9.78 -8.08
C ILE A 45 -4.00 -8.75 -8.92
N TYR A 46 -4.35 -7.63 -8.32
CA TYR A 46 -4.97 -6.49 -8.97
C TYR A 46 -4.34 -5.20 -8.47
N VAL A 47 -4.50 -4.13 -9.24
CA VAL A 47 -3.99 -2.80 -8.92
C VAL A 47 -5.18 -1.86 -8.79
N GLN A 48 -5.17 -1.07 -7.71
CA GLN A 48 -6.10 0.03 -7.54
C GLN A 48 -5.36 1.34 -7.78
N VAL A 49 -5.75 2.07 -8.82
CA VAL A 49 -5.25 3.42 -9.09
C VAL A 49 -6.16 4.41 -8.38
N LEU A 50 -5.56 5.27 -7.57
CA LEU A 50 -6.24 6.28 -6.77
C LEU A 50 -5.74 7.66 -7.17
N ASP A 51 -6.66 8.61 -7.35
CA ASP A 51 -6.38 10.03 -7.48
C ASP A 51 -7.05 10.76 -6.31
N LEU A 52 -6.24 11.10 -5.31
CA LEU A 52 -6.70 11.58 -4.01
C LEU A 52 -5.88 12.79 -3.55
N ASN A 53 -6.49 13.63 -2.73
CA ASN A 53 -5.78 14.68 -1.99
C ASN A 53 -5.37 14.14 -0.62
N THR A 54 -4.11 14.36 -0.25
CA THR A 54 -3.61 14.00 1.08
C THR A 54 -4.30 14.81 2.16
N LYS A 55 -4.41 14.21 3.34
CA LYS A 55 -5.03 14.79 4.53
C LYS A 55 -4.12 14.63 5.73
N SER A 56 -4.49 15.25 6.85
CA SER A 56 -3.74 15.07 8.09
C SER A 56 -3.83 13.61 8.54
N LYS A 57 -2.73 13.06 9.05
CA LYS A 57 -2.67 11.70 9.59
C LYS A 57 -3.74 11.44 10.65
N HIS A 58 -4.08 12.44 11.46
CA HIS A 58 -5.11 12.33 12.50
C HIS A 58 -6.54 12.14 11.96
N GLU A 59 -6.75 12.33 10.66
CA GLU A 59 -8.04 12.07 9.99
C GLU A 59 -8.19 10.61 9.56
N PHE A 60 -7.13 9.79 9.68
CA PHE A 60 -7.12 8.39 9.30
C PHE A 60 -6.94 7.47 10.51
N GLN A 61 -7.49 6.26 10.39
CA GLN A 61 -7.30 5.18 11.34
C GLN A 61 -6.30 4.17 10.74
N PRO A 62 -5.38 3.61 11.54
CA PRO A 62 -4.54 2.51 11.07
C PRO A 62 -5.39 1.31 10.64
N GLU A 63 -5.05 0.72 9.51
CA GLU A 63 -5.75 -0.43 8.95
C GLU A 63 -4.81 -1.63 8.76
N VAL A 64 -5.40 -2.83 8.70
CA VAL A 64 -4.68 -4.08 8.42
C VAL A 64 -5.52 -5.01 7.55
N HIS A 65 -4.83 -5.76 6.70
CA HIS A 65 -5.38 -6.78 5.80
C HIS A 65 -4.96 -8.18 6.23
N ARG A 66 -5.78 -9.20 5.93
CA ARG A 66 -5.50 -10.61 6.27
C ARG A 66 -5.29 -11.48 5.04
N ASN A 67 -5.94 -11.18 3.92
CA ASN A 67 -5.88 -11.98 2.69
C ASN A 67 -4.90 -11.41 1.66
N TYR A 68 -4.79 -10.09 1.58
CA TYR A 68 -3.87 -9.39 0.69
C TYR A 68 -2.71 -8.76 1.46
N LEU A 69 -1.60 -8.62 0.76
CA LEU A 69 -0.54 -7.71 1.14
C LEU A 69 -0.54 -6.54 0.15
N ASP A 70 -0.11 -5.39 0.63
CA ASP A 70 -0.03 -4.20 -0.20
C ASP A 70 1.37 -4.02 -0.79
N VAL A 71 1.39 -3.59 -2.05
CA VAL A 71 2.54 -2.93 -2.68
C VAL A 71 2.05 -1.55 -3.08
N GLN A 72 2.20 -0.59 -2.16
CA GLN A 72 1.78 0.79 -2.39
C GLN A 72 2.84 1.50 -3.24
N TYR A 73 2.43 2.36 -4.16
CA TYR A 73 3.35 3.06 -5.07
C TYR A 73 2.89 4.48 -5.27
N LEU A 74 3.78 5.45 -5.02
CA LEU A 74 3.50 6.85 -5.26
C LEU A 74 3.94 7.24 -6.67
N HIS A 75 3.01 7.28 -7.61
CA HIS A 75 3.30 7.70 -8.98
C HIS A 75 3.60 9.20 -9.06
N ARG A 76 2.74 10.04 -8.45
CA ARG A 76 2.82 11.50 -8.55
C ARG A 76 2.62 12.19 -7.21
N GLY A 77 3.32 13.30 -6.99
CA GLY A 77 3.19 14.11 -5.77
C GLY A 77 4.04 13.62 -4.59
N LYS A 78 3.52 13.83 -3.37
CA LYS A 78 4.18 13.52 -2.10
C LYS A 78 3.15 13.07 -1.08
N GLU A 79 3.52 12.07 -0.28
CA GLU A 79 2.64 11.52 0.75
C GLU A 79 3.45 11.16 2.00
N ILE A 80 2.81 11.23 3.17
CA ILE A 80 3.35 10.63 4.39
C ILE A 80 2.52 9.38 4.66
N MET A 81 3.16 8.22 4.56
CA MET A 81 2.58 6.96 4.99
C MET A 81 3.13 6.61 6.37
N ALA A 82 2.36 5.91 7.17
CA ALA A 82 2.78 5.48 8.49
C ALA A 82 2.44 4.00 8.68
N ALA A 83 3.32 3.26 9.35
CA ALA A 83 3.08 1.86 9.61
C ALA A 83 3.79 1.38 10.88
N ALA A 84 3.15 0.44 11.56
CA ALA A 84 3.64 -0.23 12.74
C ALA A 84 3.58 -1.75 12.52
N VAL A 85 4.40 -2.51 13.26
CA VAL A 85 4.23 -3.96 13.31
C VAL A 85 2.99 -4.27 14.12
N ASP A 86 2.01 -4.94 13.51
CA ASP A 86 0.84 -5.42 14.24
C ASP A 86 1.23 -6.61 15.13
N THR A 87 1.12 -6.42 16.44
CA THR A 87 1.39 -7.45 17.45
C THR A 87 0.12 -8.16 17.91
N GLY A 88 -1.04 -7.81 17.34
CA GLY A 88 -2.34 -8.37 17.72
C GLY A 88 -2.89 -7.81 19.05
N THR A 89 -2.31 -6.73 19.56
CA THR A 89 -2.70 -6.10 20.84
C THR A 89 -3.29 -4.70 20.67
N ASN A 90 -3.36 -4.19 19.43
CA ASN A 90 -3.88 -2.86 19.13
C ASN A 90 -5.40 -2.79 19.40
N PRO A 91 -5.91 -1.70 20.01
CA PRO A 91 -7.33 -1.53 20.26
C PRO A 91 -8.12 -1.42 18.96
N ILE A 92 -9.12 -2.27 18.77
CA ILE A 92 -9.96 -2.31 17.56
C ILE A 92 -10.93 -1.11 17.55
N ALA A 93 -10.94 -0.36 16.45
CA ALA A 93 -11.93 0.68 16.17
C ALA A 93 -13.13 0.12 15.41
N MET A 94 -12.86 -0.75 14.44
CA MET A 94 -13.87 -1.42 13.63
C MET A 94 -13.41 -2.85 13.37
N GLU A 95 -14.31 -3.79 13.67
CA GLU A 95 -14.08 -5.23 13.47
C GLU A 95 -13.78 -5.58 12.02
N TYR A 96 -13.08 -6.70 11.84
CA TYR A 96 -12.65 -7.17 10.53
C TYR A 96 -13.84 -7.43 9.59
N ASN A 97 -13.81 -6.79 8.42
CA ASN A 97 -14.74 -7.01 7.33
C ASN A 97 -14.13 -7.99 6.30
N PRO A 98 -14.65 -9.22 6.17
CA PRO A 98 -14.08 -10.22 5.26
C PRO A 98 -14.32 -9.92 3.77
N GLU A 99 -15.36 -9.15 3.42
CA GLU A 99 -15.65 -8.79 2.03
C GLU A 99 -14.67 -7.73 1.50
N ARG A 100 -14.23 -6.84 2.40
CA ARG A 100 -13.28 -5.76 2.09
C ARG A 100 -11.85 -6.05 2.52
N ASP A 101 -11.62 -7.19 3.18
CA ASP A 101 -10.34 -7.59 3.78
C ASP A 101 -9.70 -6.49 4.65
N ILE A 102 -10.48 -5.87 5.55
CA ILE A 102 -9.99 -4.72 6.31
C ILE A 102 -10.48 -4.70 7.76
N GLN A 103 -9.58 -4.37 8.68
CA GLN A 103 -9.89 -4.06 10.09
C GLN A 103 -9.23 -2.73 10.45
N TYR A 104 -9.90 -1.90 11.24
CA TYR A 104 -9.35 -0.61 11.69
C TYR A 104 -9.01 -0.65 13.18
N TYR A 105 -7.88 -0.05 13.53
CA TYR A 105 -7.46 0.18 14.91
C TYR A 105 -7.73 1.62 15.35
N GLN A 106 -7.95 1.83 16.65
CA GLN A 106 -8.09 3.17 17.23
C GLN A 106 -6.74 3.89 17.27
N SER A 107 -5.68 3.12 17.53
CA SER A 107 -4.31 3.60 17.64
C SER A 107 -3.34 2.44 17.52
N VAL A 108 -2.10 2.71 17.11
CA VAL A 108 -1.00 1.75 17.11
C VAL A 108 0.22 2.34 17.83
N ALA A 109 1.00 1.48 18.48
CA ALA A 109 2.26 1.88 19.10
C ALA A 109 3.44 1.68 18.13
N ASN A 110 4.54 2.42 18.32
CA ASN A 110 5.80 2.28 17.56
C ASN A 110 5.63 2.46 16.04
N GLU A 111 4.78 3.38 15.64
CA GLU A 111 4.56 3.72 14.24
C GLU A 111 5.76 4.45 13.66
N ASN A 112 6.17 4.06 12.45
CA ASN A 112 7.21 4.72 11.69
C ASN A 112 6.58 5.48 10.53
N GLU A 113 7.07 6.69 10.28
CA GLU A 113 6.61 7.52 9.17
C GLU A 113 7.57 7.46 7.99
N PHE A 114 7.00 7.37 6.80
CA PHE A 114 7.69 7.30 5.52
C PHE A 114 7.29 8.51 4.70
N ARG A 115 8.29 9.33 4.35
CA ARG A 115 8.08 10.47 3.45
C ARG A 115 8.25 9.97 2.03
N CYS A 116 7.13 9.67 1.39
CA CYS A 116 7.08 9.17 0.03
C CYS A 116 7.20 10.33 -0.97
N VAL A 117 8.05 10.13 -1.97
CA VAL A 117 8.13 10.94 -3.18
C VAL A 117 7.82 10.05 -4.38
N GLU A 118 7.61 10.68 -5.54
CA GLU A 118 7.39 9.98 -6.81
C GLU A 118 8.41 8.86 -7.02
N GLY A 119 7.91 7.67 -7.34
CA GLY A 119 8.73 6.47 -7.52
C GLY A 119 8.93 5.63 -6.27
N ASN A 120 8.51 6.07 -5.08
CA ASN A 120 8.58 5.25 -3.87
C ASN A 120 7.53 4.13 -3.86
N PHE A 121 7.94 2.98 -3.29
CA PHE A 121 7.08 1.85 -2.95
C PHE A 121 7.48 1.23 -1.60
#